data_AF-A0A950NGC9-F1
#
_entry.id   AF-A0A950NGC9-F1
#
_cell.length_a   1.000
_cell.length_b   1.000
_cell.length_c   1.000
_cell.angle_alpha   90.00
_cell.angle_beta   90.00
_cell.angle_gamma   90.00
#
_symmetry.space_group_name_H-M   'P 1'
#
loop_
_entity.id
_entity.type
_entity.pdbx_description
1 polymer ?
#
loop_
_entity_poly.entity_id
_entity_poly.type
_entity_poly.pdbx_seq_one_letter_code
_entity_poly.pdbx_strand_id
1 'polypeptide(L)' 'MLLLYVAVGGALGSVCRYLMTGWLNSLLGRTFPYSTLLVNVFGCFLLGIVV' A
#
# COMPACT_ATOMS: atom_id res chain seq x y z
N MET A 1 -13.33 -16.04 -12.06
CA MET A 1 -11.97 -16.27 -11.53
C MET A 1 -11.14 -14.99 -11.48
N LEU A 2 -10.99 -14.24 -12.58
CA LEU A 2 -10.25 -12.98 -12.60
C LEU A 2 -10.70 -11.97 -11.52
N LEU A 3 -12.01 -11.80 -11.35
CA LEU A 3 -12.59 -10.89 -10.35
C LEU A 3 -12.21 -11.25 -8.90
N LEU A 4 -12.03 -12.55 -8.59
CA LEU A 4 -11.59 -12.98 -7.26
C LEU A 4 -10.14 -12.56 -7.01
N TYR A 5 -9.26 -12.72 -8.01
CA TYR A 5 -7.87 -12.25 -7.89
C TYR A 5 -7.78 -10.73 -7.73
N VAL A 6 -8.59 -9.98 -8.49
CA VAL A 6 -8.66 -8.52 -8.35
C VAL A 6 -9.19 -8.13 -6.97
N ALA A 7 -10.23 -8.82 -6.48
CA ALA A 7 -10.80 -8.55 -5.16
C ALA A 7 -9.78 -8.85 -4.03
N VAL A 8 -9.07 -9.98 -4.11
CA VAL A 8 -8.05 -10.36 -3.11
C VAL A 8 -6.87 -9.40 -3.15
N GLY A 9 -6.37 -9.07 -4.34
CA GLY A 9 -5.28 -8.10 -4.50
C GLY A 9 -5.66 -6.70 -4.00
N GLY A 10 -6.87 -6.24 -4.34
CA GLY A 10 -7.40 -4.96 -3.86
C GLY A 10 -7.61 -4.93 -2.34
N ALA A 11 -8.16 -6.01 -1.77
CA ALA A 11 -8.33 -6.14 -0.31
C ALA A 11 -6.97 -6.09 0.41
N LEU A 12 -6.00 -6.91 -0.01
CA LEU A 12 -4.64 -6.91 0.56
C LEU A 12 -3.97 -5.54 0.44
N GLY A 13 -4.05 -4.90 -0.73
CA GLY A 13 -3.48 -3.57 -0.95
C GLY A 13 -4.13 -2.50 -0.05
N SER A 14 -5.45 -2.53 0.11
CA SER A 14 -6.18 -1.59 0.97
C SER A 14 -5.84 -1.75 2.46
N VAL A 15 -5.71 -2.99 2.93
CA VAL A 15 -5.33 -3.31 4.32
C VAL A 15 -3.89 -2.90 4.59
N CYS A 16 -2.97 -3.21 3.66
CA CYS A 16 -1.57 -2.82 3.78
C CYS A 16 -1.42 -1.30 3.85
N ARG A 17 -2.16 -0.55 3.02
CA ARG A 17 -2.20 0.92 3.08
C ARG A 17 -2.68 1.44 4.43
N TYR A 18 -3.76 0.87 4.96
CA TYR A 18 -4.31 1.29 6.26
C TYR A 18 -3.31 1.07 7.40
N LEU A 19 -2.67 -0.09 7.44
CA LEU A 19 -1.64 -0.42 8.43
C LEU A 19 -0.43 0.52 8.33
N MET A 20 0.08 0.76 7.11
CA MET A 20 1.19 1.70 6.87
C MET A 20 0.82 3.11 7.32
N THR A 21 -0.40 3.58 7.04
CA THR A 21 -0.85 4.90 7.49
C THR A 21 -0.87 5.02 9.01
N GLY A 22 -1.36 4.01 9.74
CA GLY A 22 -1.31 4.00 11.20
C GLY A 22 0.12 4.02 11.75
N TRP A 23 0.97 3.14 11.22
CA TRP A 23 2.35 2.97 11.69
C TRP A 23 3.22 4.21 11.40
N LEU A 24 3.14 4.76 10.19
CA LEU A 24 3.92 5.94 9.81
C LEU A 24 3.43 7.21 10.48
N ASN A 25 2.11 7.38 10.67
CA ASN A 25 1.60 8.52 11.43
C ASN A 25 2.12 8.51 12.88
N SER A 26 2.34 7.31 13.45
CA SER A 26 2.92 7.17 14.78
C SER A 26 4.43 7.44 14.83
N LEU A 27 5.19 7.10 13.78
CA LEU A 27 6.65 7.30 13.76
C LEU A 27 7.08 8.69 13.29
N LEU A 28 6.49 9.18 12.19
CA LEU A 28 6.97 10.34 11.45
C LEU A 28 6.07 11.58 11.62
N GLY A 29 4.96 11.43 12.36
CA GLY A 29 3.95 12.46 12.50
C GLY A 29 3.11 12.66 11.23
N ARG A 30 2.27 13.70 11.22
CA ARG A 30 1.30 13.99 10.14
C ARG A 30 1.74 15.12 9.20
N THR A 31 2.97 15.61 9.34
CA THR A 31 3.50 16.77 8.60
C THR A 31 3.67 16.50 7.11
N PHE A 32 3.93 15.25 6.74
CA PHE A 32 4.08 14.84 5.33
C PHE A 32 3.41 13.49 5.10
N PRO A 33 2.79 13.26 3.92
CA PRO A 33 2.02 12.05 3.66
C PRO A 33 2.94 10.88 3.28
N TYR A 34 3.79 10.48 4.22
CA TYR A 34 4.78 9.42 4.05
C TYR A 34 4.14 8.07 3.72
N SER A 35 2.96 7.79 4.29
CA SER A 35 2.28 6.51 4.09
C SER A 35 1.81 6.33 2.65
N THR A 36 1.25 7.37 2.03
CA THR A 36 0.90 7.33 0.60
C THR A 36 2.12 7.24 -0.30
N LEU A 37 3.23 7.89 0.04
CA LEU A 37 4.46 7.81 -0.74
C LEU A 37 5.03 6.39 -0.71
N LEU A 38 5.21 5.81 0.48
CA LEU A 38 5.77 4.47 0.63
C LEU A 38 4.92 3.39 -0.03
N VAL A 39 3.58 3.46 0.12
CA VAL A 39 2.69 2.46 -0.50
C VAL A 39 2.75 2.52 -2.02
N ASN A 40 2.86 3.72 -2.61
CA ASN A 40 3.02 3.85 -4.06
C ASN A 40 4.38 3.35 -4.54
N VAL A 41 5.48 3.75 -3.90
CA VAL A 41 6.83 3.30 -4.29
C VAL A 41 6.93 1.78 -4.19
N PHE A 42 6.44 1.19 -3.10
CA PHE A 42 6.46 -0.26 -2.89
C PHE A 42 5.55 -0.99 -3.87
N GLY A 43 4.35 -0.45 -4.14
CA GLY A 43 3.42 -1.01 -5.13
C GLY A 43 4.00 -1.00 -6.55
N CYS A 44 4.56 0.12 -6.98
CA CYS A 44 5.22 0.23 -8.29
C CYS A 44 6.45 -0.69 -8.40
N PHE A 45 7.23 -0.83 -7.33
CA PHE A 45 8.37 -1.74 -7.29
C PHE A 45 7.93 -3.21 -7.45
N LEU A 46 6.90 -3.64 -6.72
CA LEU A 46 6.33 -4.98 -6.87
C LEU A 46 5.76 -5.20 -8.27
N LEU A 47 5.03 -4.22 -8.83
CA LEU A 47 4.52 -4.31 -10.19
C LEU A 47 5.66 -4.44 -11.22
N GLY A 48 6.76 -3.72 -11.04
CA GLY A 48 7.94 -3.81 -11.91
C GLY A 48 8.75 -5.10 -11.79
N ILE A 49 8.55 -5.89 -10.73
CA ILE A 49 9.11 -7.26 -10.59
C ILE A 49 8.20 -8.29 -11.25
N VAL A 50 6.88 -8.08 -11.17
CA VAL A 50 5.87 -9.03 -11.65
C VAL A 50 5.67 -8.93 -13.17
N VAL A 51 5.89 -7.76 -13.76
CA VAL A 51 5.87 -7.50 -15.22
C VAL A 51 7.24 -7.74 -15.81
#